data_AF-A0A447UVF1-F1
#
_entry.id   AF-A0A447UVF1-F1
#
_cell.length_a   1.000
_cell.length_b   1.000
_cell.length_c   1.000
_cell.angle_alpha   90.00
_cell.angle_beta   90.00
_cell.angle_gamma   90.00
#
_symmetry.space_group_name_H-M   'P 1'
#
loop_
_entity.id
_entity.type
_entity.pdbx_description
1 polymer ?
#
loop_
_entity_poly.entity_id
_entity_poly.type
_entity_poly.pdbx_seq_one_letter_code
_entity_poly.pdbx_strand_id
1 'polypeptide(L)'
;MDNFLAQTLAGISPDITQGKRRAFTGAGRCLVCLNLRLPFEVDRALVLSAGIHGNETAPVEMLDALLSALFEGKIPCAGDCW
;
A
#
# COMPACT_ATOMS: atom_id res chain seq x y z
N MET A 1 2.03 6.77 -4.89
CA MET A 1 3.26 5.95 -4.91
C MET A 1 3.08 5.12 -6.14
N ASP A 2 3.75 5.49 -7.22
CA ASP A 2 3.20 5.17 -8.54
C ASP A 2 3.67 3.79 -9.04
N ASN A 3 4.40 3.03 -8.19
CA ASN A 3 5.07 1.83 -8.66
C ASN A 3 5.46 0.78 -7.59
N PHE A 4 4.67 0.59 -6.54
CA PHE A 4 4.99 -0.41 -5.49
C PHE A 4 5.12 -1.82 -6.08
N LEU A 5 4.11 -2.28 -6.84
CA LEU A 5 4.11 -3.62 -7.41
C LEU A 5 5.30 -3.87 -8.35
N ALA A 6 5.59 -2.96 -9.30
CA ALA A 6 6.69 -3.23 -10.22
C ALA A 6 8.07 -3.09 -9.56
N GLN A 7 8.23 -2.24 -8.53
CA GLN A 7 9.46 -2.22 -7.73
C GLN A 7 9.67 -3.53 -6.98
N THR A 8 8.60 -4.07 -6.37
CA THR A 8 8.63 -5.38 -5.71
C THR A 8 8.98 -6.50 -6.70
N LEU A 9 8.33 -6.55 -7.88
CA LEU A 9 8.59 -7.59 -8.88
C LEU A 9 10.01 -7.48 -9.47
N ALA A 10 10.55 -6.28 -9.59
CA ALA A 10 11.92 -6.05 -10.04
C ALA A 10 12.98 -6.33 -8.96
N GLY A 11 12.58 -6.67 -7.73
CA GLY A 11 13.50 -6.85 -6.60
C GLY A 11 14.22 -5.56 -6.19
N ILE A 12 13.68 -4.40 -6.57
CA ILE A 12 14.27 -3.09 -6.29
C ILE A 12 13.81 -2.65 -4.90
N SER A 13 14.78 -2.40 -4.01
CA SER A 13 14.48 -1.73 -2.75
C SER A 13 14.23 -0.25 -3.02
N PRO A 14 13.12 0.33 -2.53
CA PRO A 14 12.85 1.75 -2.74
C PRO A 14 13.86 2.60 -1.95
N ASP A 15 14.41 3.63 -2.59
CA ASP A 15 15.30 4.61 -1.93
C ASP A 15 14.60 5.38 -0.80
N ILE A 16 13.27 5.47 -0.87
CA ILE A 16 12.40 6.09 0.13
C ILE A 16 11.56 4.99 0.77
N THR A 17 11.91 4.61 1.99
CA THR A 17 11.15 3.63 2.77
C THR A 17 9.96 4.25 3.50
N GLN A 18 9.94 5.58 3.66
CA GLN A 18 8.85 6.33 4.28
C GLN A 18 8.47 7.59 3.49
N GLY A 19 7.19 7.73 3.20
CA GLY A 19 6.65 8.89 2.48
C GLY A 19 5.39 9.42 3.13
N LYS A 20 5.28 10.76 3.20
CA LYS A 20 4.07 11.47 3.61
C LYS A 20 3.41 12.11 2.39
N ARG A 21 2.39 11.45 1.84
CA ARG A 21 1.37 12.08 0.97
C ARG A 21 0.14 12.36 1.84
N ARG A 22 -0.75 13.28 1.43
CA ARG A 22 -1.93 13.72 2.22
C ARG A 22 -2.50 12.53 3.00
N ALA A 23 -2.34 12.57 4.33
CA ALA A 23 -2.79 11.59 5.32
C ALA A 23 -2.13 10.18 5.41
N PHE A 24 -0.89 9.91 4.94
CA PHE A 24 -0.26 8.58 5.16
C PHE A 24 1.22 8.62 5.55
N THR A 25 1.67 7.62 6.31
CA THR A 25 3.10 7.29 6.49
C THR A 25 3.34 5.87 6.00
N GLY A 26 4.10 5.71 4.91
CA GLY A 26 4.62 4.43 4.43
C GLY A 26 5.80 3.95 5.28
N ALA A 27 5.99 2.64 5.50
CA ALA A 27 7.24 2.08 6.03
C ALA A 27 7.52 0.70 5.39
N GLY A 28 8.43 0.64 4.42
CA GLY A 28 8.90 -0.63 3.84
C GLY A 28 9.97 -1.28 4.71
N ARG A 29 9.68 -2.42 5.36
CA ARG A 29 10.64 -3.17 6.20
C ARG A 29 10.95 -4.59 5.72
N CYS A 30 10.35 -5.02 4.61
CA CYS A 30 10.59 -6.32 3.97
C CYS A 30 10.36 -6.14 2.45
N LEU A 31 10.90 -7.01 1.60
CA LEU A 31 10.87 -6.90 0.13
C LEU A 31 9.46 -6.62 -0.44
N VAL A 32 8.39 -6.98 0.31
CA VAL A 32 6.99 -6.92 -0.15
C VAL A 32 6.00 -6.37 0.93
N CYS A 33 6.41 -5.49 1.84
CA CYS A 33 5.49 -4.95 2.86
C CYS A 33 5.28 -3.44 2.78
N LEU A 34 4.03 -3.02 2.59
CA LEU A 34 3.57 -1.64 2.69
C LEU A 34 2.72 -1.47 3.95
N ASN A 35 3.12 -0.55 4.83
CA ASN A 35 2.32 -0.13 5.98
C ASN A 35 1.71 1.25 5.70
N LEU A 36 0.39 1.40 5.89
CA LEU A 36 -0.31 2.67 5.77
C LEU A 36 -0.86 3.07 7.14
N ARG A 37 -0.33 4.16 7.70
CA ARG A 37 -0.82 4.70 8.97
C ARG A 37 -1.65 5.97 8.75
N LEU A 38 -2.84 6.00 9.35
CA LEU A 38 -3.71 7.17 9.38
C LEU A 38 -3.17 8.21 10.38
N PRO A 39 -3.43 9.52 10.19
CA PRO A 39 -2.94 10.58 11.06
C PRO A 39 -3.76 10.73 12.36
N PHE A 40 -4.75 9.87 12.58
CA PHE A 40 -5.62 9.83 13.75
C PHE A 40 -5.70 8.41 14.32
N GLU A 41 -6.21 8.28 15.55
CA GLU A 41 -6.39 7.01 16.23
C GLU A 41 -7.43 6.13 15.52
N VAL A 42 -7.12 4.85 15.38
CA VAL A 42 -8.00 3.84 14.78
C VAL A 42 -8.19 2.68 15.73
N ASP A 43 -9.42 2.20 15.85
CA ASP A 43 -9.73 1.06 16.72
C ASP A 43 -9.38 -0.29 16.09
N ARG A 44 -9.00 -0.30 14.80
CA ARG A 44 -8.77 -1.52 14.02
C ARG A 44 -7.59 -1.36 13.08
N ALA A 45 -6.90 -2.48 12.86
CA ALA A 45 -5.93 -2.65 11.79
C ALA A 45 -6.45 -3.68 10.78
N LEU A 46 -6.15 -3.48 9.50
CA LEU A 46 -6.44 -4.42 8.42
C LEU A 46 -5.12 -4.88 7.79
N VAL A 47 -4.99 -6.20 7.60
CA VAL A 47 -3.88 -6.79 6.84
C VAL A 47 -4.47 -7.42 5.59
N LEU A 48 -3.97 -7.01 4.43
CA LEU A 48 -4.28 -7.62 3.14
C LEU A 48 -3.01 -8.31 2.63
N SER A 49 -3.13 -9.59 2.27
CA SER A 49 -2.04 -10.39 1.72
C SER A 49 -2.47 -11.04 0.41
N ALA A 50 -1.63 -10.94 -0.62
CA ALA A 50 -1.83 -11.54 -1.94
C ALA A 50 -0.50 -12.10 -2.46
N GLY A 51 -0.55 -13.02 -3.43
CA GLY A 51 0.64 -13.64 -4.03
C GLY A 51 1.37 -14.61 -3.10
N ILE A 52 0.65 -15.27 -2.18
CA ILE A 52 1.22 -16.28 -1.28
C ILE A 52 1.71 -17.49 -2.06
N HIS A 53 1.02 -17.87 -3.14
CA HIS A 53 1.59 -18.71 -4.18
C HIS A 53 1.91 -17.85 -5.41
N GLY A 54 2.97 -18.23 -6.13
CA GLY A 54 3.56 -17.39 -7.17
C GLY A 54 2.72 -17.25 -8.45
N ASN A 55 1.66 -18.04 -8.60
CA ASN A 55 0.80 -18.05 -9.78
C ASN A 55 -0.56 -17.37 -9.56
N GLU A 56 -0.90 -16.90 -8.35
CA GLU A 56 -2.13 -16.15 -8.13
C GLU A 56 -1.95 -14.66 -8.44
N THR A 57 -2.05 -14.30 -9.71
CA THR A 57 -1.90 -12.92 -10.15
C THR A 57 -3.16 -12.08 -9.90
N ALA A 58 -4.36 -12.65 -10.01
CA ALA A 58 -5.61 -11.89 -9.88
C ALA A 58 -5.76 -11.15 -8.53
N PRO A 59 -5.49 -11.77 -7.36
CA PRO A 59 -5.52 -11.05 -6.08
C PRO A 59 -4.45 -9.93 -5.99
N VAL A 60 -3.30 -10.12 -6.65
CA VAL A 60 -2.21 -9.13 -6.68
C VAL A 60 -2.61 -7.91 -7.52
N GLU A 61 -3.21 -8.15 -8.70
CA GLU A 61 -3.72 -7.09 -9.58
C GLU A 61 -4.86 -6.30 -8.92
N MET A 62 -5.78 -6.99 -8.23
CA MET A 62 -6.84 -6.34 -7.47
C MET A 62 -6.29 -5.45 -6.34
N LEU A 63 -5.24 -5.91 -5.65
CA LEU A 63 -4.59 -5.14 -4.60
C LEU A 63 -3.87 -3.91 -5.15
N ASP A 64 -3.20 -4.02 -6.30
CA ASP A 64 -2.54 -2.91 -6.98
C ASP A 64 -3.53 -1.82 -7.44
N ALA A 65 -4.67 -2.24 -8.01
CA ALA A 65 -5.74 -1.33 -8.39
C ALA A 65 -6.35 -0.60 -7.16
N LEU A 66 -6.55 -1.32 -6.06
CA LEU A 66 -7.06 -0.75 -4.81
C LEU A 66 -6.08 0.28 -4.23
N LEU A 67 -4.79 -0.05 -4.18
CA LEU A 67 -3.75 0.87 -3.69
C LEU A 67 -3.63 2.11 -4.57
N SER A 68 -3.70 1.94 -5.89
CA SER A 68 -3.68 3.05 -6.85
C SER A 68 -4.85 4.00 -6.62
N ALA A 69 -6.07 3.46 -6.54
CA ALA A 69 -7.26 4.25 -6.27
C ALA A 69 -7.23 4.94 -4.89
N LEU A 70 -6.63 4.30 -3.88
CA LEU A 70 -6.41 4.88 -2.56
C LEU A 70 -5.43 6.08 -2.61
N PHE A 71 -4.29 5.91 -3.29
CA PHE A 71 -3.28 6.98 -3.42
C PHE A 71 -3.73 8.15 -4.29
N GLU A 72 -4.64 7.90 -5.23
CA GLU A 72 -5.30 8.94 -6.04
C GLU A 72 -6.45 9.63 -5.30
N GLY A 73 -6.86 9.13 -4.12
CA GLY A 73 -7.99 9.65 -3.36
C GLY A 73 -9.36 9.30 -3.97
N LYS A 74 -9.43 8.32 -4.87
CA LYS A 74 -10.70 7.84 -5.45
C LYS A 74 -11.50 6.97 -4.49
N ILE A 75 -10.83 6.34 -3.53
CA ILE A 75 -11.44 5.59 -2.43
C ILE A 75 -11.20 6.36 -1.13
N PRO A 76 -12.24 6.66 -0.33
CA PRO A 76 -12.05 7.30 0.97
C PRO A 76 -11.38 6.33 1.95
N CYS A 77 -10.37 6.79 2.66
CA CYS A 77 -9.96 6.15 3.91
C CYS A 77 -10.99 6.49 4.99
N ALA A 78 -11.33 5.54 5.86
CA ALA A 78 -12.34 5.74 6.89
C ALA A 78 -12.02 6.96 7.78
N GLY A 79 -12.92 7.93 7.83
CA GLY A 79 -12.76 9.21 8.53
C GLY A 79 -12.71 10.39 7.56
N ASP A 80 -13.35 11.51 7.92
CA ASP A 80 -13.45 12.75 7.11
C ASP A 80 -12.09 13.47 6.99
N CYS A 81 -11.07 12.79 6.46
CA CYS A 81 -9.71 13.30 6.33
C CYS A 81 -9.43 13.66 4.88
N TRP A 82 -9.79 14.90 4.53
CA TRP A 82 -9.35 15.62 3.33
C TRP A 82 -8.49 16.82 3.70
#